data_AF-A0A524AP37-F1
#
_entry.id   AF-A0A524AP37-F1
#
_cell.length_a   1.000
_cell.length_b   1.000
_cell.length_c   1.000
_cell.angle_alpha   90.00
_cell.angle_beta   90.00
_cell.angle_gamma   90.00
#
_symmetry.space_group_name_H-M   'P 1'
#
loop_
_entity.id
_entity.type
_entity.pdbx_description
1 polymer ?
#
loop_
_entity_poly.entity_id
_entity_poly.type
_entity_poly.pdbx_seq_one_letter_code
_entity_poly.pdbx_strand_id
1 'polypeptide(L)' 'MISNVTLLIGMESAQIEEAVEIIKANCRSRTRLVSPPLPERPPGFPPLPPVEKREIEFGGAVIFVLDVKRFERL' A
#
# COMPACT_ATOMS: atom_id res chain seq x y z
N MET A 1 4.90 0.03 -11.35
CA MET A 1 3.52 0.44 -11.05
C MET A 1 3.20 -0.07 -9.66
N ILE A 2 2.88 0.82 -8.72
CA ILE A 2 2.41 0.43 -7.38
C ILE A 2 0.89 0.34 -7.51
N SER A 3 0.33 -0.84 -7.29
CA SER A 3 -1.12 -1.06 -7.34
C SER A 3 -1.61 -1.30 -5.92
N ASN A 4 -2.68 -0.61 -5.54
CA ASN A 4 -3.39 -0.82 -4.30
C ASN A 4 -4.71 -1.55 -4.58
N VAL A 5 -5.20 -2.24 -3.56
CA VAL A 5 -6.49 -2.91 -3.60
C VAL A 5 -7.29 -2.43 -2.40
N THR A 6 -8.54 -2.04 -2.64
CA THR A 6 -9.50 -1.73 -1.59
C THR A 6 -10.52 -2.87 -1.55
N LEU A 7 -10.68 -3.48 -0.37
CA LEU A 7 -11.66 -4.53 -0.12
C LEU A 7 -12.80 -3.96 0.72
N LEU A 8 -14.03 -4.30 0.37
CA LEU A 8 -15.21 -4.07 1.20
C LEU A 8 -15.68 -5.42 1.74
N ILE A 9 -15.64 -5.59 3.06
CA ILE A 9 -15.89 -6.87 3.71
C ILE A 9 -17.03 -6.67 4.72
N GLY A 10 -18.17 -7.32 4.48
CA GLY A 10 -19.27 -7.38 5.44
C GLY A 10 -19.09 -8.61 6.34
N MET A 11 -19.13 -8.41 7.66
CA MET A 11 -18.97 -9.46 8.66
C MET A 11 -19.71 -9.10 9.95
N GLU A 12 -19.92 -10.09 10.81
CA GLU A 12 -20.47 -9.87 12.15
C GLU A 12 -19.43 -9.20 13.06
N SER A 13 -19.88 -8.37 14.01
CA SER A 13 -18.97 -7.59 14.88
C SER A 13 -18.02 -8.45 15.70
N ALA A 14 -18.43 -9.68 16.05
CA ALA A 14 -17.60 -10.63 16.78
C ALA A 14 -16.38 -11.12 15.99
N GLN A 15 -16.37 -10.98 14.66
CA GLN A 15 -15.31 -11.45 13.77
C GLN A 15 -14.29 -10.36 13.42
N ILE A 16 -14.52 -9.11 13.85
CA ILE A 16 -13.68 -7.96 13.47
C ILE A 16 -12.24 -8.18 13.90
N GLU A 17 -12.00 -8.60 15.14
CA GLU A 17 -10.63 -8.78 15.66
C GLU A 17 -9.87 -9.86 14.90
N GLU A 18 -10.52 -10.98 14.60
CA GLU A 18 -9.95 -12.06 13.79
C GLU A 18 -9.58 -11.57 12.39
N ALA A 19 -10.47 -10.80 11.74
CA ALA A 19 -10.20 -10.24 10.42
C ALA A 19 -9.02 -9.26 10.45
N VAL A 20 -8.90 -8.43 11.48
CA VAL A 20 -7.78 -7.51 11.67
C VAL A 20 -6.47 -8.28 11.81
N GLU A 21 -6.43 -9.36 12.58
CA GLU A 21 -5.23 -10.20 12.71
C GLU A 21 -4.83 -10.89 11.41
N ILE A 22 -5.81 -11.40 10.65
CA ILE A 22 -5.56 -11.97 9.32
C ILE A 22 -4.98 -10.90 8.38
N ILE A 23 -5.55 -9.70 8.36
CA ILE A 23 -5.06 -8.60 7.51
C ILE A 23 -3.65 -8.20 7.92
N LYS A 24 -3.36 -8.04 9.22
CA LYS A 24 -2.00 -7.73 9.72
C LYS A 24 -0.98 -8.79 9.31
N ALA A 25 -1.34 -10.07 9.39
CA ALA A 25 -0.44 -11.17 9.04
C ALA A 25 -0.03 -11.15 7.56
N ASN A 26 -0.95 -10.75 6.68
CA ASN A 26 -0.79 -10.79 5.22
C ASN A 26 -0.32 -9.46 4.60
N CYS A 27 -0.71 -8.33 5.17
CA CYS A 27 -0.40 -7.00 4.66
C CYS A 27 0.76 -6.39 5.44
N ARG A 28 2.00 -6.78 5.10
CA ARG A 28 3.21 -6.22 5.71
C ARG A 28 3.74 -5.03 4.91
N SER A 29 4.17 -3.98 5.60
CA SER A 29 4.94 -2.90 4.97
C SER A 29 6.28 -3.44 4.50
N ARG A 30 6.71 -3.00 3.32
CA ARG A 30 8.01 -3.33 2.73
C ARG A 30 8.70 -2.03 2.35
N THR A 31 9.93 -1.87 2.78
CA THR A 31 10.77 -0.77 2.34
C THR A 31 11.23 -1.06 0.92
N ARG A 32 10.99 -0.14 -0.01
CA ARG A 32 11.53 -0.23 -1.36
C ARG A 32 12.44 0.95 -1.61
N LEU A 33 13.66 0.66 -2.03
CA LEU A 33 14.56 1.65 -2.62
C LEU A 33 14.01 1.99 -3.99
N VAL A 34 13.62 3.25 -4.18
CA VAL A 34 13.12 3.72 -5.47
C VAL A 34 14.08 4.76 -6.01
N SER A 35 14.61 4.50 -7.20
CA SER A 35 15.39 5.49 -7.93
C SER A 35 14.44 6.51 -8.56
N PRO A 36 14.62 7.82 -8.33
CA PRO A 36 13.86 8.83 -9.06
C PRO A 36 14.13 8.70 -10.56
N PRO A 37 13.14 9.07 -11.41
CA PRO A 37 13.33 9.07 -12.86
C PRO A 37 14.44 10.05 -13.24
N LEU A 38 15.34 9.59 -14.10
CA LEU A 38 16.40 10.44 -14.64
C LEU A 38 15.85 11.34 -15.74
N PRO A 39 16.16 12.65 -15.74
CA PRO A 39 15.78 13.53 -16.84
C PRO A 39 16.51 13.12 -18.13
N GLU A 40 15.80 13.12 -19.26
CA GLU A 40 16.39 12.92 -20.58
C GLU A 40 17.43 14.01 -20.87
N ARG A 41 18.59 13.63 -21.44
CA ARG A 41 19.70 14.55 -21.65
C ARG A 41 20.14 14.65 -23.11
N PRO A 42 20.56 15.86 -23.56
CA PRO A 42 21.22 16.04 -24.85
C PRO A 42 22.57 15.30 -24.91
N PRO A 43 23.04 14.93 -26.11
CA PRO A 43 24.37 14.37 -26.30
C PRO A 43 25.47 15.33 -25.84
N GLY A 44 26.50 14.82 -25.16
CA GLY A 44 27.69 15.61 -24.76
C GLY A 44 27.69 16.14 -23.32
N PHE A 45 26.69 15.85 -22.51
CA PHE A 45 26.67 16.23 -21.09
C PHE A 45 27.54 15.30 -20.21
N PRO A 46 28.22 15.84 -19.17
CA PRO A 46 29.00 15.05 -18.23
C PRO A 46 28.13 14.08 -17.40
N PRO A 47 28.71 13.00 -16.82
CA PRO A 47 27.97 12.02 -16.01
C PRO A 47 27.21 12.69 -14.86
N LEU A 48 26.01 12.18 -14.55
CA LEU A 48 25.28 12.61 -13.35
C LEU A 48 26.01 12.12 -12.08
N PRO A 49 25.96 12.89 -10.98
CA PRO A 49 26.33 12.37 -9.68
C PRO A 49 25.44 11.16 -9.30
N PRO A 50 25.90 10.27 -8.40
CA PRO A 50 25.13 9.12 -7.97
C PRO A 50 23.74 9.57 -7.48
N VAL A 51 22.70 8.92 -7.99
CA VAL A 51 21.33 9.20 -7.57
C VAL A 51 21.14 8.64 -6.16
N GLU A 52 20.84 9.51 -5.19
CA GLU A 52 20.45 9.07 -3.87
C GLU A 52 19.13 8.29 -3.96
N LYS A 53 19.20 6.98 -3.70
CA LYS A 53 18.01 6.14 -3.64
C LYS A 53 17.25 6.53 -2.39
N ARG A 54 15.98 6.90 -2.54
CA ARG A 54 15.12 7.17 -1.41
C ARG A 54 14.48 5.86 -0.96
N GLU A 55 14.62 5.55 0.32
CA GLU A 55 13.83 4.51 0.96
C GLU A 55 12.43 5.05 1.20
N ILE A 56 11.44 4.32 0.69
CA ILE A 56 10.04 4.63 0.92
C ILE A 56 9.35 3.37 1.39
N GLU A 57 8.67 3.49 2.52
CA GLU A 57 7.80 2.45 3.05
C GLU A 57 6.54 2.37 2.20
N PHE A 58 6.29 1.19 1.64
CA PHE A 58 5.08 0.91 0.89
C PHE A 58 4.43 -0.37 1.38
N GLY A 59 3.10 -0.44 1.35
CA GLY A 59 2.34 -1.59 1.84
C GLY A 59 1.83 -1.36 3.25
N GLY A 60 1.41 -2.46 3.91
CA GLY A 60 0.51 -2.38 5.05
C GLY A 60 -0.95 -2.38 4.62
N ALA A 61 -1.86 -2.26 5.59
CA ALA A 61 -3.28 -2.12 5.34
C ALA A 61 -3.85 -0.93 6.13
N VAL A 62 -4.75 -0.19 5.52
CA VAL A 62 -5.57 0.83 6.18
C VAL A 62 -6.97 0.25 6.32
N ILE A 63 -7.46 0.17 7.55
CA ILE A 63 -8.75 -0.46 7.87
C ILE A 63 -9.71 0.60 8.42
N PHE A 64 -10.90 0.67 7.83
CA PHE A 64 -12.02 1.45 8.35
C PHE A 64 -13.11 0.50 8.78
N VAL A 65 -13.55 0.61 10.03
CA VAL A 65 -14.69 -0.16 10.56
C VAL A 65 -15.91 0.76 10.56
N LEU A 66 -16.99 0.32 9.92
CA LEU A 66 -18.22 1.09 9.76
C LEU A 66 -19.39 0.30 10.34
N ASP A 67 -20.18 0.93 11.20
CA ASP A 67 -21.38 0.30 11.76
C ASP A 67 -22.47 0.16 10.70
N VAL A 68 -22.97 -1.05 10.52
CA VAL A 68 -24.07 -1.35 9.59
C VAL A 68 -25.39 -1.38 10.36
N LYS A 69 -26.26 -0.40 10.10
CA LYS A 69 -27.59 -0.35 10.76
C LYS A 69 -28.56 -1.42 10.26
N ARG A 70 -28.43 -1.86 9.00
CA ARG A 70 -29.31 -2.85 8.37
C ARG A 70 -28.54 -3.58 7.27
N PHE A 71 -28.60 -4.91 7.30
CA PHE A 71 -28.09 -5.78 6.25
C PHE A 71 -29.25 -6.63 5.71
N GLU A 72 -29.34 -6.75 4.39
CA GLU A 72 -30.37 -7.52 3.71
C GLU A 72 -29.71 -8.45 2.69
N ARG A 73 -30.19 -9.69 2.62
CA ARG A 73 -29.80 -10.66 1.58
C ARG A 73 -31.08 -11.17 0.91
N LEU A 74 -31.25 -10.81 -0.35
CA LEU A 74 -32.39 -11.21 -1.19
C LEU A 74 -32.12 -12.54 -1.90
#